data_AF-A0AAJ1UR07-F1
#
_entry.id   AF-A0AAJ1UR07-F1
#
_cell.length_a   1.000
_cell.length_b   1.000
_cell.length_c   1.000
_cell.angle_alpha   90.00
_cell.angle_beta   90.00
_cell.angle_gamma   90.00
#
_symmetry.space_group_name_H-M   'P 1'
#
loop_
_entity.id
_entity.type
_entity.pdbx_description
1 polymer ?
#
loop_
_entity_poly.entity_id
_entity_poly.type
_entity_poly.pdbx_seq_one_letter_code
_entity_poly.pdbx_strand_id
1 'polypeptide(L)'
;MKKNSKLDQDKLFIKLLFKSNSEVTEDEIEYYRKYPDQIDQVTAPLNIHKIFLWAGALLGVIVVAIAKFLKFSGTLDFLSEGVLEFVIDIIYETGIALIGAAATAFMLGVLLNKQQENATKWREEIRRRVKESEE
;
A
#
# COMPACT_ATOMS: atom_id res chain seq x y z
N MET A 1 -5.53 5.77 -30.27
CA MET A 1 -4.44 5.80 -29.27
C MET A 1 -5.10 5.88 -27.90
N LYS A 2 -5.37 4.81 -27.12
CA LYS A 2 -4.50 3.74 -26.55
C LYS A 2 -3.37 4.32 -25.67
N LYS A 3 -3.52 4.11 -24.34
CA LYS A 3 -2.47 4.02 -23.29
C LYS A 3 -2.17 5.22 -22.36
N ASN A 4 -3.16 6.03 -21.93
CA ASN A 4 -2.94 7.08 -20.90
C ASN A 4 -3.79 6.98 -19.61
N SER A 5 -4.70 6.02 -19.43
CA SER A 5 -5.58 6.01 -18.23
C SER A 5 -4.89 5.60 -16.92
N LYS A 6 -4.00 4.59 -16.95
CA LYS A 6 -3.29 4.13 -15.73
C LYS A 6 -2.28 5.15 -15.21
N LEU A 7 -1.59 5.83 -16.13
CA LEU A 7 -0.53 6.78 -15.80
C LEU A 7 -1.08 8.08 -15.17
N ASP A 8 -2.29 8.50 -15.57
CA ASP A 8 -3.00 9.61 -14.92
C ASP A 8 -3.58 9.21 -13.56
N GLN A 9 -4.10 7.98 -13.44
CA GLN A 9 -4.60 7.46 -12.16
C GLN A 9 -3.49 7.39 -11.11
N ASP A 10 -2.32 6.84 -11.46
CA ASP A 10 -1.16 6.77 -10.56
C ASP A 10 -0.65 8.18 -10.15
N LYS A 11 -0.68 9.15 -11.07
CA LYS A 11 -0.32 10.56 -10.77
C LYS A 11 -1.30 11.22 -9.80
N LEU A 12 -2.60 11.07 -10.02
CA LEU A 12 -3.63 11.62 -9.15
C LEU A 12 -3.56 11.02 -7.75
N PHE A 13 -3.27 9.72 -7.64
CA PHE A 13 -3.08 9.04 -6.37
C PHE A 13 -1.85 9.50 -5.59
N ILE A 14 -0.69 9.63 -6.25
CA ILE A 14 0.51 10.19 -5.60
C ILE A 14 0.22 11.63 -5.17
N LYS A 15 -0.44 12.42 -6.01
CA LYS A 15 -0.87 13.77 -5.65
C LYS A 15 -1.74 13.75 -4.40
N LEU A 16 -2.71 12.83 -4.28
CA LEU A 16 -3.59 12.67 -3.12
C LEU A 16 -2.86 12.20 -1.85
N LEU A 17 -1.93 11.24 -1.96
CA LEU A 17 -1.14 10.74 -0.83
C LEU A 17 -0.21 11.81 -0.24
N PHE A 18 0.23 12.77 -1.05
CA PHE A 18 1.05 13.90 -0.62
C PHE A 18 0.26 15.22 -0.50
N LYS A 19 -1.06 15.23 -0.76
CA LYS A 19 -1.89 16.43 -0.60
C LYS A 19 -2.19 16.64 0.87
N SER A 20 -1.64 17.69 1.45
CA SER A 20 -1.90 18.09 2.84
C SER A 20 -3.21 18.87 3.01
N ASN A 21 -3.86 19.29 1.92
CA ASN A 21 -5.02 20.18 1.93
C ASN A 21 -6.24 19.52 1.27
N SER A 22 -7.39 19.72 1.91
CA SER A 22 -8.72 19.18 1.55
C SER A 22 -9.39 19.88 0.36
N GLU A 23 -8.76 20.87 -0.26
CA GLU A 23 -9.35 21.60 -1.39
C GLU A 23 -9.30 20.77 -2.67
N VAL A 24 -10.49 20.58 -3.26
CA VAL A 24 -10.68 19.90 -4.54
C VAL A 24 -10.39 20.88 -5.68
N THR A 25 -9.54 20.49 -6.60
CA THR A 25 -9.10 21.31 -7.75
C THR A 25 -10.07 21.13 -8.92
N GLU A 26 -10.31 22.15 -9.76
CA GLU A 26 -11.18 22.05 -10.96
C GLU A 26 -10.84 20.83 -11.85
N ASP A 27 -9.54 20.53 -12.02
CA ASP A 27 -9.07 19.37 -12.80
C ASP A 27 -9.54 18.02 -12.23
N GLU A 28 -9.64 17.91 -10.89
CA GLU A 28 -10.12 16.71 -10.20
C GLU A 28 -11.63 16.56 -10.41
N ILE A 29 -12.38 17.68 -10.37
CA ILE A 29 -13.82 17.70 -10.63
C ILE A 29 -14.12 17.25 -12.06
N GLU A 30 -13.37 17.75 -13.05
CA GLU A 30 -13.58 17.39 -14.45
C GLU A 30 -13.23 15.93 -14.74
N TYR A 31 -12.16 15.40 -14.13
CA TYR A 31 -11.77 14.00 -14.22
C TYR A 31 -12.82 13.06 -13.61
N TYR A 32 -13.29 13.36 -12.38
CA TYR A 32 -14.27 12.50 -11.69
C TYR A 32 -15.70 12.66 -12.22
N ARG A 33 -16.04 13.80 -12.86
CA ARG A 33 -17.30 13.93 -13.61
C ARG A 33 -17.36 12.93 -14.78
N LYS A 34 -16.22 12.58 -15.37
CA LYS A 34 -16.11 11.62 -16.48
C LYS A 34 -16.04 10.16 -16.00
N TYR A 35 -15.61 9.93 -14.77
CA TYR A 35 -15.46 8.62 -14.14
C TYR A 35 -15.92 8.63 -12.66
N PRO A 36 -17.22 8.79 -12.41
CA PRO A 36 -17.76 8.95 -11.05
C PRO A 36 -17.57 7.70 -10.19
N ASP A 37 -17.50 6.53 -10.81
CA ASP A 37 -17.25 5.22 -10.20
C ASP A 37 -15.83 5.06 -9.63
N GLN A 38 -14.88 5.90 -10.08
CA GLN A 38 -13.49 5.84 -9.62
C GLN A 38 -13.26 6.57 -8.29
N ILE A 39 -14.21 7.37 -7.80
CA ILE A 39 -14.08 8.07 -6.51
C ILE A 39 -13.96 7.04 -5.36
N ASP A 40 -14.79 6.01 -5.38
CA ASP A 40 -14.77 4.91 -4.39
C ASP A 40 -13.59 3.95 -4.62
N GLN A 41 -13.10 3.87 -5.85
CA GLN A 41 -11.99 3.01 -6.24
C GLN A 41 -10.63 3.61 -5.89
N VAL A 42 -10.54 4.95 -5.87
CA VAL A 42 -9.32 5.69 -5.50
C VAL A 42 -9.12 5.71 -3.98
N THR A 43 -10.20 5.62 -3.22
CA THR A 43 -10.17 5.46 -1.76
C THR A 43 -10.08 4.00 -1.30
N ALA A 44 -10.09 3.04 -2.22
CA ALA A 44 -9.99 1.63 -1.88
C ALA A 44 -8.66 1.34 -1.15
N PRO A 45 -8.69 0.82 0.09
CA PRO A 45 -7.51 0.67 0.95
C PRO A 45 -6.41 -0.19 0.30
N LEU A 46 -6.79 -1.06 -0.64
CA LEU A 46 -5.91 -1.89 -1.45
C LEU A 46 -4.83 -1.12 -2.22
N ASN A 47 -5.14 0.01 -2.84
CA ASN A 47 -4.15 0.74 -3.65
C ASN A 47 -3.11 1.43 -2.77
N ILE A 48 -3.55 2.00 -1.65
CA ILE A 48 -2.66 2.59 -0.63
C ILE A 48 -1.74 1.50 -0.06
N HIS A 49 -2.28 0.31 0.24
CA HIS A 49 -1.50 -0.80 0.79
C HIS A 49 -0.53 -1.42 -0.22
N LYS A 50 -0.81 -1.39 -1.53
CA LYS A 50 0.17 -1.81 -2.56
C LYS A 50 1.39 -0.92 -2.62
N ILE A 51 1.19 0.40 -2.52
CA ILE A 51 2.31 1.36 -2.49
C ILE A 51 3.10 1.19 -1.20
N PHE A 52 2.42 1.04 -0.06
CA PHE A 52 3.06 0.74 1.21
C PHE A 52 3.87 -0.57 1.16
N LEU A 53 3.34 -1.61 0.50
CA LEU A 53 4.05 -2.85 0.27
C LEU A 53 5.33 -2.63 -0.54
N TRP A 54 5.24 -1.94 -1.67
CA TRP A 54 6.39 -1.70 -2.54
C TRP A 54 7.44 -0.81 -1.87
N ALA A 55 7.01 0.26 -1.20
CA ALA A 55 7.88 1.16 -0.45
C ALA A 55 8.54 0.46 0.74
N GLY A 56 7.78 -0.30 1.54
CA GLY A 56 8.27 -1.07 2.66
C GLY A 56 9.23 -2.19 2.24
N ALA A 57 8.91 -2.88 1.14
CA ALA A 57 9.79 -3.90 0.56
C ALA A 57 11.10 -3.30 0.05
N LEU A 58 11.03 -2.20 -0.71
CA LEU A 58 12.22 -1.50 -1.22
C LEU A 58 13.09 -0.99 -0.07
N LEU A 59 12.49 -0.36 0.94
CA LEU A 59 13.19 0.15 2.11
C LEU A 59 13.84 -1.00 2.91
N GLY A 60 13.12 -2.10 3.14
CA GLY A 60 13.68 -3.29 3.77
C GLY A 60 14.87 -3.88 3.02
N VAL A 61 14.78 -3.99 1.68
CA VAL A 61 15.90 -4.45 0.83
C VAL A 61 17.10 -3.52 0.94
N ILE A 62 16.89 -2.20 0.92
CA ILE A 62 17.97 -1.21 1.07
C ILE A 62 18.63 -1.37 2.45
N VAL A 63 17.85 -1.50 3.52
CA VAL A 63 18.36 -1.69 4.89
C VAL A 63 19.18 -2.97 5.00
N VAL A 64 18.69 -4.09 4.45
CA VAL A 64 19.41 -5.37 4.43
C VAL A 64 20.70 -5.27 3.60
N ALA A 65 20.65 -4.57 2.47
CA ALA A 65 21.83 -4.34 1.63
C ALA A 65 22.89 -3.49 2.34
N ILE A 66 22.48 -2.43 3.05
CA ILE A 66 23.37 -1.61 3.88
C ILE A 66 23.98 -2.45 5.01
N ALA A 67 23.19 -3.28 5.70
CA ALA A 67 23.70 -4.16 6.75
C ALA A 67 24.80 -5.10 6.22
N LYS A 68 24.55 -5.74 5.07
CA LYS A 68 25.57 -6.59 4.42
C LYS A 68 26.79 -5.79 3.95
N PHE A 69 26.57 -4.61 3.38
CA PHE A 69 27.67 -3.76 2.93
C PHE A 69 28.57 -3.33 4.10
N LEU A 70 27.98 -2.91 5.22
CA LEU A 70 28.72 -2.56 6.44
C LEU A 70 29.49 -3.76 7.00
N LYS A 71 28.93 -4.98 6.93
CA LYS A 71 29.62 -6.21 7.35
C LYS A 71 30.88 -6.51 6.52
N PHE A 72 30.83 -6.30 5.20
CA PHE A 72 31.90 -6.71 4.29
C PHE A 72 32.89 -5.59 3.93
N SER A 73 32.55 -4.33 4.19
CA SER A 73 33.39 -3.17 3.83
C SER A 73 34.51 -2.88 4.83
N GLY A 74 34.57 -3.56 5.98
CA GLY A 74 35.58 -3.34 7.02
C GLY A 74 35.50 -1.96 7.69
N THR A 75 34.50 -1.13 7.36
CA THR A 75 34.36 0.23 7.91
C THR A 75 34.10 0.26 9.42
N LEU A 76 33.76 -0.89 10.02
CA LEU A 76 33.47 -1.05 11.44
C LEU A 76 34.50 -1.95 12.16
N ASP A 77 35.66 -2.22 11.56
CA ASP A 77 36.72 -3.06 12.14
C ASP A 77 37.33 -2.50 13.44
N PHE A 78 36.97 -1.27 13.82
CA PHE A 78 37.33 -0.67 15.10
C PHE A 78 36.40 -1.11 16.25
N LEU A 79 35.25 -1.72 15.96
CA LEU A 79 34.33 -2.28 16.95
C LEU A 79 34.78 -3.70 17.32
N SER A 80 34.51 -4.13 18.56
CA SER A 80 34.73 -5.52 18.93
C SER A 80 33.81 -6.43 18.11
N GLU A 81 34.31 -7.62 17.75
CA GLU A 81 33.62 -8.57 16.86
C GLU A 81 32.19 -8.87 17.34
N GLY A 82 32.00 -9.03 18.65
CA GLY A 82 30.66 -9.25 19.24
C GLY A 82 29.72 -8.03 19.17
N VAL A 83 30.25 -6.80 19.24
CA VAL A 83 29.42 -5.58 19.08
C VAL A 83 29.04 -5.39 17.61
N LEU A 84 29.97 -5.68 16.69
CA LEU A 84 29.72 -5.62 15.25
C LEU A 84 28.63 -6.60 14.83
N GLU A 85 28.72 -7.86 15.25
CA GLU A 85 27.73 -8.89 14.95
C GLU A 85 26.35 -8.52 15.48
N PHE A 86 26.27 -8.05 16.72
CA PHE A 86 25.02 -7.61 17.35
C PHE A 86 24.34 -6.47 16.59
N VAL A 87 25.09 -5.43 16.18
CA VAL A 87 24.54 -4.29 15.43
C VAL A 87 24.05 -4.71 14.05
N ILE A 88 24.81 -5.56 13.36
CA ILE A 88 24.42 -6.06 12.03
C ILE A 88 23.15 -6.88 12.11
N ASP A 89 23.04 -7.77 13.10
CA ASP A 89 21.86 -8.62 13.28
C ASP A 89 20.62 -7.78 13.58
N ILE A 90 20.71 -6.75 14.42
CA ILE A 90 19.58 -5.84 14.67
C ILE A 90 19.11 -5.17 13.38
N ILE A 91 20.04 -4.63 12.57
CA ILE A 91 19.68 -3.93 11.32
C ILE A 91 19.06 -4.93 10.33
N TYR A 92 19.65 -6.13 10.25
CA TYR A 92 19.19 -7.20 9.37
C TYR A 92 17.78 -7.69 9.74
N GLU A 93 17.55 -8.02 11.02
CA GLU A 93 16.24 -8.45 11.54
C GLU A 93 15.19 -7.36 11.38
N THR A 94 15.54 -6.09 11.62
CA THR A 94 14.65 -4.94 11.41
C THR A 94 14.24 -4.84 9.93
N GLY A 95 15.18 -4.99 9.00
CA GLY A 95 14.90 -4.98 7.57
C GLY A 95 13.93 -6.09 7.15
N ILE A 96 14.15 -7.31 7.65
CA ILE A 96 13.23 -8.44 7.39
C ILE A 96 11.86 -8.20 8.02
N ALA A 97 11.82 -7.72 9.26
CA ALA A 97 10.58 -7.44 9.98
C ALA A 97 9.72 -6.38 9.25
N LEU A 98 10.35 -5.34 8.70
CA LEU A 98 9.66 -4.32 7.90
C LEU A 98 9.01 -4.91 6.64
N ILE A 99 9.70 -5.82 5.94
CA ILE A 99 9.15 -6.51 4.76
C ILE A 99 7.96 -7.38 5.18
N GLY A 100 8.10 -8.15 6.26
CA GLY A 100 7.03 -8.98 6.81
C GLY A 100 5.80 -8.17 7.20
N ALA A 101 5.99 -7.06 7.92
CA ALA A 101 4.91 -6.15 8.33
C ALA A 101 4.18 -5.55 7.12
N ALA A 102 4.92 -5.11 6.09
CA ALA A 102 4.34 -4.59 4.86
C ALA A 102 3.50 -5.65 4.12
N ALA A 103 4.00 -6.90 4.05
CA ALA A 103 3.27 -8.02 3.48
C ALA A 103 1.98 -8.35 4.24
N THR A 104 2.03 -8.39 5.57
CA THR A 104 0.85 -8.63 6.42
C THR A 104 -0.19 -7.53 6.27
N ALA A 105 0.22 -6.26 6.30
CA ALA A 105 -0.68 -5.13 6.10
C ALA A 105 -1.38 -5.21 4.74
N PHE A 106 -0.64 -5.53 3.67
CA PHE A 106 -1.21 -5.73 2.34
C PHE A 106 -2.24 -6.87 2.32
N MET A 107 -1.90 -8.03 2.88
CA MET A 107 -2.80 -9.18 2.93
C MET A 107 -4.10 -8.85 3.67
N LEU A 108 -4.03 -8.17 4.81
CA LEU A 108 -5.19 -7.72 5.56
C LEU A 108 -6.06 -6.76 4.73
N GLY A 109 -5.45 -5.80 4.03
CA GLY A 109 -6.19 -4.90 3.14
C GLY A 109 -6.95 -5.61 2.02
N VAL A 110 -6.33 -6.62 1.40
CA VAL A 110 -6.98 -7.46 0.38
C VAL A 110 -8.19 -8.21 0.96
N LEU A 111 -8.00 -8.83 2.12
CA LEU A 111 -9.06 -9.60 2.78
C LEU A 111 -10.24 -8.72 3.18
N LEU A 112 -9.97 -7.55 3.78
CA LEU A 112 -11.00 -6.59 4.20
C LEU A 112 -11.81 -6.09 3.00
N ASN A 113 -11.14 -5.72 1.90
CA ASN A 113 -11.83 -5.27 0.70
C ASN A 113 -12.72 -6.38 0.12
N LYS A 114 -12.27 -7.64 0.14
CA LYS A 114 -13.07 -8.77 -0.34
C LYS A 114 -14.27 -9.04 0.56
N GLN A 115 -14.09 -8.92 1.87
CA GLN A 115 -15.18 -9.02 2.85
C GLN A 115 -16.24 -7.94 2.62
N GLN A 116 -15.82 -6.70 2.35
CA GLN A 116 -16.75 -5.59 2.06
C GLN A 116 -17.53 -5.79 0.76
N GLU A 117 -16.87 -6.24 -0.32
CA GLU A 117 -17.53 -6.55 -1.59
C GLU A 117 -18.59 -7.64 -1.42
N ASN A 118 -18.24 -8.72 -0.72
CA ASN A 118 -19.15 -9.84 -0.46
C ASN A 118 -20.30 -9.42 0.45
N ALA A 119 -20.05 -8.62 1.48
CA ALA A 119 -21.09 -8.09 2.37
C ALA A 119 -22.09 -7.19 1.62
N THR A 120 -21.60 -6.40 0.65
CA THR A 120 -22.46 -5.54 -0.17
C THR A 120 -23.37 -6.38 -1.07
N LYS A 121 -22.81 -7.36 -1.80
CA LYS A 121 -23.61 -8.30 -2.62
C LYS A 121 -24.63 -9.07 -1.80
N TRP A 122 -24.23 -9.53 -0.61
CA TRP A 122 -25.14 -10.22 0.31
C TRP A 122 -26.29 -9.31 0.75
N ARG A 123 -26.03 -8.04 1.10
CA ARG A 123 -27.08 -7.08 1.47
C ARG A 123 -28.06 -6.81 0.32
N GLU A 124 -27.57 -6.70 -0.91
CA GLU A 124 -28.40 -6.53 -2.11
C GLU A 124 -29.31 -7.74 -2.34
N GLU A 125 -28.77 -8.95 -2.23
CA GLU A 125 -29.52 -10.19 -2.38
C GLU A 125 -30.62 -10.35 -1.30
N ILE A 126 -30.32 -10.01 -0.04
CA ILE A 126 -31.34 -9.98 1.02
C ILE A 126 -32.44 -8.98 0.69
N ARG A 127 -32.08 -7.76 0.28
CA ARG A 127 -33.05 -6.71 -0.05
C ARG A 127 -33.93 -7.10 -1.26
N ARG A 128 -33.38 -7.84 -2.22
CA ARG A 128 -34.13 -8.41 -3.35
C ARG A 128 -35.14 -9.45 -2.87
N ARG A 129 -34.70 -10.43 -2.06
CA ARG A 129 -35.58 -11.50 -1.56
C ARG A 129 -36.70 -11.00 -0.65
N VAL A 130 -36.46 -9.96 0.16
CA VAL A 130 -37.50 -9.35 0.99
C VAL A 130 -38.59 -8.70 0.11
N LYS A 131 -38.20 -7.97 -0.93
CA LYS A 131 -39.17 -7.39 -1.88
C LYS A 131 -39.99 -8.46 -2.60
N GLU A 132 -39.33 -9.53 -3.05
CA GLU A 132 -40.01 -10.68 -3.69
C GLU A 132 -40.95 -11.43 -2.75
N SER A 133 -40.78 -11.32 -1.42
CA SER A 133 -41.67 -11.93 -0.43
C SER A 133 -42.82 -11.03 0.02
N GLU A 134 -42.79 -9.73 -0.33
CA GLU A 134 -43.85 -8.77 -0.02
C GLU A 134 -44.85 -8.59 -1.18
N GLU A 135 -44.58 -9.17 -2.37
CA GLU A 135 -45.49 -9.32 -3.51
C GLU A 135 -46.24 -10.67 -3.47
#